data_AF-A0A0V0SWN5-F1
#
_entry.id   AF-A0A0V0SWN5-F1
#
_cell.length_a   1.000
_cell.length_b   1.000
_cell.length_c   1.000
_cell.angle_alpha   90.00
_cell.angle_beta   90.00
_cell.angle_gamma   90.00
#
_symmetry.space_group_name_H-M   'P 1'
#
loop_
_entity.id
_entity.type
_entity.pdbx_description
1 polymer ?
#
loop_
_entity_poly.entity_id
_entity_poly.type
_entity_poly.pdbx_seq_one_letter_code
_entity_poly.pdbx_strand_id
1 'polypeptide(L)'
;MDVVTAFLNPNLNEEIYMELPTGVGDENNKYCRLRKSIYGLKHESRAWYGMQDDTLRSFGLNRLKNEPCIYFLRKNETFLAVGVYVDDLLILSNNESSKNELKMAL
;
A
#
# COMPACT_ATOMS: atom_id res chain seq x y z
N MET A 1 0.07 11.65 6.21
CA MET A 1 -0.07 10.37 6.94
C MET A 1 0.97 9.46 6.34
N ASP A 2 1.75 8.78 7.16
CA ASP A 2 2.78 7.84 6.72
C ASP A 2 2.29 6.43 7.06
N VAL A 3 2.29 5.53 6.08
CA VAL A 3 1.86 4.14 6.30
C VAL A 3 3.01 3.33 6.89
N VAL A 4 2.87 3.00 8.17
CA VAL A 4 3.83 2.15 8.87
C VAL A 4 3.93 0.80 8.17
N THR A 5 5.16 0.38 7.86
CA THR A 5 5.45 -0.92 7.24
C THR A 5 4.76 -1.17 5.89
N ALA A 6 4.60 -0.12 5.08
CA ALA A 6 3.98 -0.16 3.76
C ALA A 6 4.38 -1.39 2.92
N PHE A 7 5.68 -1.65 2.74
CA PHE A 7 6.16 -2.76 1.92
C PHE A 7 5.99 -4.16 2.54
N LEU A 8 5.55 -4.28 3.79
CA LEU A 8 5.24 -5.56 4.44
C LEU A 8 3.76 -5.95 4.35
N ASN A 9 2.89 -4.98 4.00
CA ASN A 9 1.46 -5.20 3.86
C ASN A 9 1.06 -6.03 2.62
N PRO A 10 1.59 -5.77 1.40
CA PRO A 10 1.08 -6.39 0.20
C PRO A 10 1.42 -7.88 0.15
N ASN A 11 0.49 -8.64 -0.43
CA ASN A 11 0.75 -10.03 -0.81
C ASN A 11 1.70 -10.07 -2.00
N LEU A 12 2.54 -11.11 -2.05
CA LEU A 12 3.36 -11.37 -3.21
C LEU A 12 2.52 -12.01 -4.32
N ASN A 13 2.61 -11.45 -5.51
CA ASN A 13 1.98 -12.04 -6.72
C ASN A 13 2.80 -13.20 -7.29
N GLU A 14 4.06 -13.34 -6.85
CA GLU A 14 5.01 -14.33 -7.31
C GLU A 14 5.53 -15.14 -6.11
N GLU A 15 5.90 -16.39 -6.36
CA GLU A 15 6.53 -17.21 -5.33
C GLU A 15 8.02 -16.91 -5.27
N ILE A 16 8.44 -16.21 -4.22
CA ILE A 16 9.83 -15.79 -4.01
C ILE A 16 10.43 -16.59 -2.86
N TYR A 17 11.61 -17.16 -3.11
CA TYR A 17 12.45 -17.81 -2.12
C TYR A 17 13.72 -16.97 -1.89
N MET A 18 14.17 -16.89 -0.65
CA MET A 18 15.44 -16.28 -0.29
C MET A 18 16.31 -17.26 0.49
N GLU A 19 17.62 -17.06 0.42
CA GLU A 19 18.56 -17.73 1.33
C GLU A 19 18.25 -17.39 2.78
N LEU A 20 18.58 -18.32 3.69
CA LEU A 20 18.42 -18.08 5.12
C LEU A 20 19.26 -16.86 5.54
N PRO A 21 18.68 -15.88 6.24
CA PRO A 21 19.43 -14.73 6.72
C PRO A 21 20.47 -15.15 7.76
N THR A 22 21.59 -14.43 7.78
CA THR A 22 22.67 -14.67 8.75
C THR A 22 22.14 -14.68 10.18
N GLY A 23 22.46 -15.72 10.95
CA GLY A 23 22.01 -15.88 12.34
C GLY A 23 20.78 -16.76 12.52
N VAL A 24 20.11 -17.15 11.43
CA VAL A 24 19.20 -18.30 11.41
C VAL A 24 20.05 -19.50 11.01
N GLY A 25 20.13 -20.52 11.88
CA GLY A 25 21.21 -21.52 11.90
C GLY A 25 21.57 -22.19 10.56
N ASP A 26 22.76 -22.80 10.52
CA ASP A 26 23.31 -23.45 9.33
C ASP A 26 22.55 -24.75 9.02
N GLU A 27 21.49 -24.61 8.24
CA GLU A 27 20.83 -25.73 7.58
C GLU A 27 21.09 -25.63 6.08
N ASN A 28 22.17 -26.29 5.64
CA ASN A 28 22.54 -26.40 4.23
C ASN A 28 21.32 -26.82 3.38
N ASN A 29 21.14 -26.15 2.23
CA ASN A 29 20.07 -26.39 1.24
C ASN A 29 18.63 -26.06 1.69
N LYS A 30 18.44 -25.15 2.66
CA LYS A 30 17.12 -24.59 2.96
C LYS A 30 16.97 -23.16 2.48
N TYR A 31 15.76 -22.84 2.03
CA TYR A 31 15.37 -21.50 1.59
C TYR A 31 14.09 -21.07 2.32
N CYS A 32 13.97 -19.78 2.58
CA CYS A 32 12.74 -19.20 3.13
C CYS A 32 11.80 -18.81 2.00
N ARG A 33 10.56 -19.30 2.06
CA ARG A 33 9.50 -18.78 1.18
C ARG A 33 8.91 -17.51 1.77
N LEU A 34 8.97 -16.42 1.02
CA LEU A 34 8.34 -15.17 1.43
C LEU A 34 6.82 -15.27 1.27
N ARG A 35 6.09 -14.93 2.34
CA ARG A 35 4.61 -14.86 2.33
C ARG A 35 4.09 -13.44 2.10
N LYS A 36 4.92 -12.45 2.39
CA LYS A 36 4.68 -11.02 2.25
C LYS A 36 5.90 -10.39 1.59
N SER A 37 5.70 -9.22 0.99
CA SER A 37 6.82 -8.44 0.50
C SER A 37 7.72 -8.01 1.66
N ILE A 38 9.00 -7.79 1.37
CA ILE A 38 10.03 -7.31 2.29
C ILE A 38 10.83 -6.23 1.59
N TYR A 39 11.40 -5.30 2.34
CA TYR A 39 12.25 -4.22 1.81
C TYR A 39 13.41 -4.74 0.94
N GLY A 40 13.69 -4.05 -0.17
CA GLY A 40 14.73 -4.40 -1.13
C GLY A 40 14.28 -5.36 -2.24
N LEU A 41 13.03 -5.83 -2.25
CA LEU A 41 12.52 -6.61 -3.38
C LEU A 41 12.21 -5.67 -4.56
N LYS A 42 12.69 -6.02 -5.76
CA LYS A 42 12.41 -5.27 -7.00
C LYS A 42 10.92 -5.01 -7.27
N HIS A 43 10.05 -5.88 -6.77
CA HIS A 43 8.61 -5.83 -7.00
C HIS A 43 7.81 -5.19 -5.85
N GLU A 44 8.45 -4.87 -4.72
CA GLU A 44 7.75 -4.39 -3.51
C GLU A 44 6.94 -3.12 -3.75
N SER A 45 7.54 -2.13 -4.43
CA SER A 45 6.94 -0.83 -4.64
C SER A 45 5.72 -0.94 -5.53
N ARG A 46 5.74 -1.88 -6.48
CA ARG A 46 4.62 -2.16 -7.38
C ARG A 46 3.51 -2.91 -6.66
N ALA A 47 3.84 -3.89 -5.83
CA ALA A 47 2.88 -4.63 -5.03
C ALA A 47 2.18 -3.72 -4.02
N TRP A 48 2.94 -2.82 -3.38
CA TRP A 48 2.42 -1.80 -2.49
C TRP A 48 1.48 -0.83 -3.22
N TYR A 49 1.91 -0.26 -4.34
CA TYR A 49 1.08 0.63 -5.14
C TYR A 49 -0.24 -0.05 -5.59
N GLY A 50 -0.18 -1.31 -5.99
CA GLY A 50 -1.38 -2.08 -6.37
C GLY A 50 -2.36 -2.25 -5.21
N MET A 51 -1.88 -2.68 -4.04
CA MET A 51 -2.71 -2.78 -2.83
C MET A 51 -3.32 -1.43 -2.44
N GLN A 52 -2.53 -0.34 -2.50
CA GLN A 52 -2.98 1.00 -2.16
C GLN A 52 -4.03 1.53 -3.15
N ASP A 53 -3.84 1.34 -4.45
CA ASP A 53 -4.80 1.68 -5.51
C ASP A 53 -6.12 0.90 -5.33
N ASP A 54 -6.04 -0.40 -5.05
CA ASP A 54 -7.21 -1.24 -4.79
C ASP A 54 -7.98 -0.78 -3.54
N THR A 55 -7.28 -0.49 -2.44
CA THR A 55 -7.88 0.02 -1.20
C THR A 55 -8.60 1.36 -1.45
N LEU A 56 -7.92 2.34 -2.06
CA LEU A 56 -8.51 3.66 -2.34
C LEU A 56 -9.73 3.57 -3.26
N ARG A 57 -9.69 2.71 -4.27
CA ARG A 57 -10.84 2.49 -5.16
C ARG A 57 -11.98 1.74 -4.48
N SER A 58 -11.68 0.78 -3.61
CA SER A 58 -12.72 0.07 -2.84
C SER A 58 -13.48 1.00 -1.90
N PHE A 59 -12.81 2.05 -1.41
CA PHE A 59 -13.42 3.14 -0.65
C PHE A 59 -14.24 4.11 -1.53
N GLY A 60 -14.21 3.95 -2.86
CA GLY A 60 -14.99 4.70 -3.82
C GLY A 60 -14.28 5.91 -4.43
N LEU A 61 -12.99 6.10 -4.16
CA LEU A 61 -12.24 7.18 -4.79
C LEU A 61 -11.87 6.83 -6.25
N ASN A 62 -11.90 7.84 -7.10
CA ASN A 62 -11.48 7.75 -8.50
C ASN A 62 -10.15 8.46 -8.71
N ARG A 63 -9.32 7.94 -9.62
CA ARG A 63 -8.06 8.59 -10.01
C ARG A 63 -8.30 9.73 -10.99
N LEU A 64 -7.55 10.83 -10.83
CA LEU A 64 -7.46 11.82 -11.89
C LEU A 64 -6.76 11.23 -13.12
N LYS A 65 -7.27 11.53 -14.31
CA LYS A 65 -6.73 11.01 -15.57
C LYS A 65 -5.32 11.55 -15.87
N ASN A 66 -5.09 12.82 -15.56
CA ASN A 66 -3.83 13.50 -15.86
C ASN A 66 -2.82 13.39 -14.71
N GLU A 67 -3.29 13.14 -13.48
CA GLU A 67 -2.47 13.03 -12.27
C GLU A 67 -2.86 11.74 -11.50
N PRO A 68 -2.39 10.55 -11.94
CA PRO A 68 -2.84 9.26 -11.38
C PRO A 68 -2.45 9.02 -9.91
N CYS A 69 -1.58 9.86 -9.34
CA CYS A 69 -1.24 9.88 -7.92
C CYS A 69 -2.29 10.60 -7.05
N ILE A 70 -3.29 11.25 -7.67
CA ILE A 70 -4.36 11.95 -6.97
C ILE A 70 -5.67 11.16 -7.14
N TYR A 71 -6.27 10.84 -6.01
CA TYR A 71 -7.57 10.18 -5.89
C TYR A 71 -8.59 11.17 -5.33
N PHE A 72 -9.84 11.07 -5.76
CA PHE A 72 -10.91 11.94 -5.26
C PHE A 72 -12.26 11.23 -5.21
N LEU A 73 -13.08 11.64 -4.26
CA LEU A 73 -14.48 11.26 -4.13
C LEU A 73 -15.27 12.55 -3.91
N ARG A 74 -16.31 12.74 -4.71
CA ARG A 74 -17.33 13.76 -4.48
C ARG A 74 -18.69 13.09 -4.47
N LYS A 75 -19.31 13.02 -3.30
CA LYS A 75 -20.62 12.38 -3.10
C LYS A 75 -21.48 13.31 -2.26
N ASN A 76 -22.54 13.85 -2.85
CA ASN A 76 -23.37 14.90 -2.26
C ASN A 76 -22.46 16.08 -1.82
N GLU A 77 -22.58 16.51 -0.57
CA GLU A 77 -21.75 17.56 0.04
C GLU A 77 -20.39 17.05 0.54
N THR A 78 -20.13 15.74 0.51
CA THR A 78 -18.84 15.18 0.96
C THR A 78 -17.82 15.21 -0.17
N PHE A 79 -16.66 15.79 0.12
CA PHE A 79 -15.49 15.81 -0.72
C PHE A 79 -14.31 15.22 0.03
N LEU A 80 -13.60 14.30 -0.63
CA LEU A 80 -12.39 13.66 -0.14
C LEU A 80 -11.38 13.62 -1.30
N ALA A 81 -10.13 13.98 -1.04
CA ALA A 81 -9.04 13.84 -1.97
C ALA A 81 -7.80 13.27 -1.27
N VAL A 82 -7.06 12.42 -1.97
CA VAL A 82 -5.86 11.77 -1.47
C VAL A 82 -4.75 11.94 -2.50
N GLY A 83 -3.70 12.64 -2.13
CA GLY A 83 -2.43 12.64 -2.85
C GLY A 83 -1.55 11.52 -2.33
N VAL A 84 -1.01 10.71 -3.23
CA VAL A 84 -0.18 9.56 -2.92
C VAL A 84 1.26 9.82 -3.36
N TYR A 85 2.20 9.65 -2.43
CA TYR A 85 3.63 9.67 -2.72
C TYR A 85 4.32 8.49 -2.01
N VAL A 86 4.41 7.36 -2.70
CA VAL A 86 4.96 6.10 -2.15
C VAL A 86 4.20 5.70 -0.88
N ASP A 87 4.75 5.94 0.30
CA ASP A 87 4.16 5.58 1.60
C ASP A 87 3.46 6.77 2.27
N ASP A 88 3.72 7.99 1.77
CA ASP A 88 3.10 9.22 2.25
C ASP A 88 1.75 9.48 1.56
N LEU A 89 0.77 9.83 2.39
CA LEU A 89 -0.59 10.16 1.99
C LEU A 89 -0.99 11.56 2.48
N LEU A 90 -1.31 12.44 1.54
CA LEU A 90 -1.93 13.72 1.79
C LEU A 90 -3.45 13.60 1.67
N ILE A 91 -4.15 13.56 2.80
CA ILE A 91 -5.61 13.39 2.84
C ILE A 91 -6.29 14.74 3.12
N LEU A 92 -7.13 15.18 2.19
CA LEU A 92 -7.93 16.39 2.25
C LEU A 92 -9.41 16.01 2.27
N SER A 93 -10.19 16.52 3.22
CA SER A 93 -11.62 16.25 3.30
C SER A 93 -12.34 17.44 3.90
N ASN A 94 -13.59 17.67 3.48
CA ASN A 94 -14.52 18.55 4.19
C ASN A 94 -15.39 17.80 5.22
N ASN A 95 -15.21 16.49 5.35
CA ASN A 95 -15.90 15.61 6.30
C ASN A 95 -14.87 14.81 7.11
N GLU A 96 -14.78 15.08 8.42
CA GLU A 96 -13.79 14.44 9.29
C GLU A 96 -14.11 12.94 9.55
N SER A 97 -15.38 12.53 9.52
CA SER A 97 -15.76 11.11 9.66
C SER A 97 -15.22 10.29 8.50
N SER A 98 -15.51 10.71 7.26
CA SER A 98 -15.03 10.02 6.06
C SER A 98 -13.50 9.99 5.97
N LYS A 99 -12.84 11.05 6.44
CA LYS A 99 -11.37 11.11 6.53
C LYS A 99 -10.82 10.09 7.52
N ASN A 100 -11.44 9.95 8.70
CA ASN A 100 -10.99 8.99 9.71
C ASN A 100 -11.31 7.55 9.30
N GLU A 101 -12.45 7.29 8.68
CA GLU A 101 -12.78 5.98 8.10
C GLU A 101 -11.76 5.56 7.05
N LEU A 102 -11.36 6.47 6.15
CA LEU A 102 -10.34 6.20 5.15
C LEU A 102 -8.99 5.87 5.81
N LYS A 103 -8.58 6.63 6.83
CA LYS A 103 -7.32 6.36 7.56
C LYS A 103 -7.30 4.99 8.26
N MET A 104 -8.47 4.47 8.66
CA MET A 104 -8.56 3.15 9.30
C MET A 104 -8.57 2.00 8.29
N ALA A 105 -8.91 2.29 7.02
CA ALA A 105 -8.91 1.31 5.94
C ALA A 105 -7.54 1.14 5.26
N LEU A 106 -6.65 2.13 5.44
CA LEU A 106 -5.29 2.19 4.90
C LEU A 106 -4.26 1.73 5.93
#